data_AF-A0A346CIB0-F1
#
_entry.id   AF-A0A346CIB0-F1
#
_cell.length_a   1.000
_cell.length_b   1.000
_cell.length_c   1.000
_cell.angle_alpha   90.00
_cell.angle_beta   90.00
_cell.angle_gamma   90.00
#
_symmetry.space_group_name_H-M   'P 1'
#
loop_
_entity.id
_entity.type
_entity.pdbx_description
1 polymer ?
#
loop_
_entity_poly.entity_id
_entity_poly.type
_entity_poly.pdbx_seq_one_letter_code
_entity_poly.pdbx_strand_id
1 'polypeptide(L)'
;MKTLLLALAVVAFMCLDSVYPLNCFQCNRETWWKCSEAKRCRLGNKCYNLYNSDGKWTVKGCAQTCPTAGPDERVKCCYISECNRY
;
A
#
# COMPACT_ATOMS: atom_id res chain seq x y z
N MET A 1 24.52 28.84 0.33
CA MET A 1 23.69 28.26 -0.76
C MET A 1 23.53 26.73 -0.71
N LYS A 2 24.37 25.95 -0.01
CA LYS A 2 24.26 24.48 0.02
C LYS A 2 23.04 23.95 0.80
N THR A 3 22.65 24.61 1.89
CA THR A 3 21.48 24.23 2.70
C THR A 3 20.16 24.35 1.95
N LEU A 4 19.99 25.41 1.15
CA LEU A 4 18.81 25.62 0.31
C LEU A 4 18.68 24.52 -0.76
N LEU A 5 19.79 24.11 -1.38
CA LEU A 5 19.81 23.02 -2.37
C LEU A 5 19.42 21.68 -1.74
N LEU A 6 19.91 21.37 -0.53
CA LEU A 6 19.54 20.16 0.20
C LEU A 6 18.06 20.15 0.57
N ALA A 7 17.52 21.28 1.05
CA ALA A 7 16.10 21.40 1.38
C ALA A 7 15.22 21.19 0.13
N LEU A 8 15.57 21.80 -1.01
CA LEU A 8 14.84 21.62 -2.26
C LEU A 8 14.87 20.16 -2.75
N ALA A 9 16.01 19.48 -2.64
CA ALA A 9 16.14 18.08 -3.00
C ALA A 9 15.22 17.19 -2.13
N VAL A 10 15.23 17.36 -0.81
CA VAL A 10 14.36 16.58 0.10
C VAL A 10 12.89 16.80 -0.23
N VAL A 11 12.46 18.03 -0.48
CA VAL A 11 11.07 18.33 -0.88
C VAL A 11 10.72 17.65 -2.21
N ALA A 12 11.62 17.70 -3.20
CA ALA A 12 11.40 17.03 -4.47
C ALA A 12 11.24 15.51 -4.31
N PHE A 13 12.07 14.86 -3.49
CA PHE A 13 11.94 13.43 -3.19
C PHE A 13 10.61 13.08 -2.53
N MET A 14 10.19 13.85 -1.52
CA MET A 14 8.89 13.64 -0.85
C MET A 14 7.70 13.87 -1.79
N CYS A 15 7.82 14.85 -2.71
CA CYS A 15 6.80 15.09 -3.72
C CYS A 15 6.76 13.99 -4.79
N LEU A 16 7.91 13.42 -5.18
CA LEU A 16 7.98 12.32 -6.14
C LEU A 16 7.28 11.07 -5.60
N ASP A 17 7.52 10.69 -4.34
CA ASP A 17 6.87 9.54 -3.70
C ASP A 17 5.34 9.66 -3.65
N SER A 18 4.82 10.89 -3.53
CA SER A 18 3.38 11.19 -3.59
C SER A 18 2.79 11.06 -5.01
N VAL A 19 3.61 11.32 -6.04
CA VAL A 19 3.17 11.37 -7.45
C VAL A 19 3.30 10.01 -8.15
N TYR A 20 4.18 9.12 -7.71
CA TYR A 20 4.28 7.80 -8.32
C TYR A 20 3.18 6.85 -7.82
N PRO A 21 2.44 6.18 -8.73
CA PRO A 21 1.45 5.20 -8.31
C PRO A 21 2.14 3.97 -7.74
N LEU A 22 1.64 3.50 -6.59
CA LEU A 22 2.07 2.26 -5.97
C LEU A 22 1.58 1.06 -6.78
N ASN A 23 2.37 0.00 -6.82
CA ASN A 23 1.87 -1.33 -7.18
C ASN A 23 1.57 -2.08 -5.89
N CYS A 24 0.38 -2.67 -5.77
CA CYS A 24 0.01 -3.48 -4.61
C CYS A 24 -0.50 -4.83 -5.06
N PHE A 25 -0.34 -5.85 -4.24
CA PHE A 25 -1.01 -7.13 -4.46
C PHE A 25 -2.51 -6.94 -4.23
N GLN A 26 -3.33 -7.38 -5.19
CA GLN A 26 -4.78 -7.17 -5.23
C GLN A 26 -5.49 -8.51 -5.45
N CYS A 27 -5.89 -9.16 -4.37
CA CYS A 27 -6.45 -10.50 -4.39
C CYS A 27 -7.12 -10.87 -3.05
N ASN A 28 -7.88 -11.95 -3.05
CA ASN A 28 -8.49 -12.55 -1.88
C ASN A 28 -8.29 -14.08 -1.90
N ARG A 29 -8.90 -14.82 -0.97
CA ARG A 29 -8.76 -16.29 -0.89
C ARG A 29 -9.28 -17.03 -2.12
N GLU A 30 -10.34 -16.54 -2.76
CA GLU A 30 -10.91 -17.14 -3.98
C GLU A 30 -10.08 -16.83 -5.23
N THR A 31 -9.42 -15.68 -5.23
CA THR A 31 -8.59 -15.18 -6.34
C THR A 31 -7.11 -15.24 -6.02
N TRP A 32 -6.69 -16.16 -5.16
CA TRP A 32 -5.32 -16.23 -4.65
C TRP A 32 -4.27 -16.36 -5.76
N TRP A 33 -4.63 -17.00 -6.88
CA TRP A 33 -3.78 -17.13 -8.07
C TRP A 33 -3.46 -15.77 -8.72
N LYS A 34 -4.27 -14.73 -8.49
CA LYS A 34 -4.01 -13.34 -8.90
C LYS A 34 -3.02 -12.63 -7.97
N CYS A 35 -2.64 -13.22 -6.84
CA CYS A 35 -1.65 -12.65 -5.91
C CYS A 35 -0.20 -12.82 -6.39
N SER A 36 0.05 -13.39 -7.57
CA SER A 36 1.40 -13.59 -8.10
C SER A 36 2.05 -12.29 -8.56
N GLU A 37 1.24 -11.32 -8.99
CA GLU A 37 1.70 -10.04 -9.54
C GLU A 37 1.04 -8.86 -8.82
N ALA A 38 1.85 -7.84 -8.53
CA ALA A 38 1.35 -6.58 -8.01
C ALA A 38 0.76 -5.72 -9.13
N LYS A 39 -0.36 -5.07 -8.85
CA LYS A 39 -1.11 -4.26 -9.81
C LYS A 39 -1.05 -2.79 -9.42
N ARG A 40 -0.91 -1.94 -10.42
CA ARG A 40 -0.88 -0.47 -10.28
C ARG A 40 -2.17 0.03 -9.63
N CYS A 41 -2.03 0.81 -8.56
CA CYS A 41 -3.10 1.51 -7.91
C CYS A 41 -3.38 2.86 -8.57
N ARG A 42 -4.53 3.46 -8.21
CA ARG A 42 -4.77 4.88 -8.48
C ARG A 42 -3.78 5.75 -7.68
N LEU A 43 -3.48 6.94 -8.19
CA LEU A 43 -2.65 7.92 -7.48
C LEU A 43 -3.23 8.25 -6.11
N GLY A 44 -2.36 8.41 -5.11
CA GLY A 44 -2.75 8.66 -3.71
C GLY A 44 -3.29 7.45 -2.95
N ASN A 45 -3.43 6.28 -3.59
CA ASN A 45 -3.76 5.05 -2.86
C ASN A 45 -2.55 4.51 -2.08
N LYS A 46 -2.86 3.67 -1.10
CA LYS A 46 -1.94 2.85 -0.31
C LYS A 46 -2.29 1.38 -0.42
N CYS A 47 -1.32 0.52 -0.14
CA CYS A 47 -1.57 -0.92 -0.06
C CYS A 47 -2.18 -1.26 1.30
N TYR A 48 -3.01 -2.31 1.34
CA TYR A 48 -3.47 -2.88 2.60
C TYR A 48 -3.51 -4.41 2.56
N ASN A 49 -3.47 -5.00 3.76
CA ASN A 49 -3.83 -6.39 4.05
C ASN A 49 -4.97 -6.37 5.09
N LEU A 50 -6.03 -7.14 4.85
CA LEU A 50 -6.97 -7.56 5.87
C LEU A 50 -6.54 -8.91 6.41
N TYR A 51 -6.67 -9.11 7.72
CA TYR A 51 -6.41 -10.36 8.41
C TYR A 51 -7.61 -10.76 9.24
N ASN A 52 -7.87 -12.06 9.35
CA ASN A 52 -8.82 -12.59 10.33
C ASN A 52 -8.22 -12.65 11.75
N SER A 53 -9.01 -13.10 12.71
CA SER A 53 -8.62 -13.29 14.11
C SER A 53 -7.41 -14.23 14.29
N ASP A 54 -7.27 -15.24 13.43
CA ASP A 54 -6.11 -16.15 13.41
C ASP A 54 -4.82 -15.47 12.90
N GLY A 55 -4.91 -14.22 12.43
CA GLY A 55 -3.81 -13.50 11.83
C GLY A 55 -3.47 -13.93 10.40
N LYS A 56 -4.34 -14.69 9.74
CA LYS A 56 -4.20 -15.05 8.32
C LYS A 56 -4.77 -13.94 7.45
N TRP A 57 -4.04 -13.53 6.42
CA TRP A 57 -4.55 -12.53 5.48
C TRP A 57 -5.80 -13.06 4.76
N THR A 58 -6.78 -12.21 4.52
CA THR A 58 -8.04 -12.55 3.81
C THR A 58 -8.14 -11.81 2.49
N VAL A 59 -7.74 -10.53 2.48
CA VAL A 59 -7.77 -9.65 1.31
C VAL A 59 -6.49 -8.80 1.27
N LYS A 60 -5.97 -8.59 0.07
CA LYS A 60 -4.89 -7.64 -0.24
C LYS A 60 -5.42 -6.66 -1.27
N GLY A 61 -5.11 -5.37 -1.14
CA GLY A 61 -5.64 -4.39 -2.09
C GLY A 61 -5.01 -3.00 -2.06
N CYS A 62 -5.53 -2.14 -2.94
CA CYS A 62 -5.30 -0.70 -2.94
C CYS A 62 -6.50 0.02 -2.30
N ALA A 63 -6.27 1.05 -1.50
CA ALA A 63 -7.34 1.91 -1.01
C ALA A 63 -6.83 3.36 -0.87
N GLN A 64 -7.72 4.35 -1.04
CA GLN A 64 -7.37 5.75 -0.83
C GLN A 64 -7.16 6.05 0.66
N THR A 65 -8.10 5.59 1.49
CA THR A 65 -8.02 5.59 2.95
C THR A 65 -7.73 4.20 3.48
N CYS A 66 -7.19 4.08 4.70
CA CYS A 66 -6.91 2.76 5.25
C CYS A 66 -8.25 2.17 5.68
N PRO A 67 -8.65 0.97 5.22
CA PRO A 67 -9.94 0.40 5.59
C PRO A 67 -10.09 0.31 7.11
N THR A 68 -11.31 0.51 7.60
CA THR A 68 -11.65 0.24 8.99
C THR A 68 -11.82 -1.27 9.15
N ALA A 69 -11.19 -1.85 10.17
CA ALA A 69 -11.31 -3.28 10.44
C ALA A 69 -12.74 -3.61 10.90
N GLY A 70 -13.31 -4.69 10.38
CA GLY A 70 -14.55 -5.26 10.90
C GLY A 70 -14.35 -5.95 12.25
N PRO A 71 -15.44 -6.50 12.84
CA PRO A 71 -15.34 -7.40 13.99
C PRO A 71 -14.39 -8.56 13.66
N ASP A 72 -13.50 -8.89 14.59
CA ASP A 72 -12.53 -9.99 14.45
C ASP A 72 -11.57 -9.88 13.25
N GLU A 73 -11.43 -8.68 12.68
CA GLU A 73 -10.48 -8.39 11.62
C GLU A 73 -9.37 -7.45 12.09
N ARG A 74 -8.25 -7.47 11.37
CA ARG A 74 -7.19 -6.47 11.50
C ARG A 74 -6.80 -5.94 10.14
N VAL A 75 -6.54 -4.64 10.08
CA VAL A 75 -6.04 -3.98 8.86
C VAL A 75 -4.60 -3.57 9.06
N LYS A 76 -3.75 -3.85 8.08
CA LYS A 76 -2.40 -3.28 7.99
C LYS A 76 -2.28 -2.52 6.67
N CYS A 77 -2.03 -1.22 6.75
CA CYS A 77 -1.75 -0.38 5.59
C CYS A 77 -0.26 -0.04 5.48
N CYS A 78 0.22 0.15 4.26
CA CYS A 78 1.60 0.53 3.97
C CYS A 78 1.69 1.34 2.66
N TYR A 79 2.76 2.14 2.54
CA TYR A 79 2.84 3.27 1.61
C TYR A 79 3.97 3.14 0.57
N ILE A 80 4.58 1.97 0.45
CA ILE A 80 5.61 1.70 -0.55
C ILE A 80 5.13 0.61 -1.51
N SER A 81 5.67 0.56 -2.71
CA SER A 81 5.28 -0.44 -3.70
C SER A 81 5.50 -1.85 -3.14
N GLU A 82 4.55 -2.75 -3.39
CA GLU A 82 4.60 -4.18 -3.09
C GLU A 82 4.72 -4.53 -1.59
N CYS A 83 4.55 -3.56 -0.70
CA CYS A 83 4.70 -3.75 0.75
C CYS A 83 3.70 -4.72 1.37
N ASN A 84 2.57 -4.96 0.69
CA ASN A 84 1.55 -5.90 1.14
C ASN A 84 1.77 -7.31 0.58
N ARG A 85 2.97 -7.65 0.07
CA ARG A 85 3.29 -9.01 -0.40
C ARG A 85 3.04 -10.07 0.67
N TYR A 86 3.46 -9.81 1.90
CA TYR A 86 3.37 -10.74 3.03
C TYR A 86 2.14 -10.46 3.89
#